data_AF-A0A9W8B782-F1
#
_entry.id   AF-A0A9W8B782-F1
#
_cell.length_a   1.000
_cell.length_b   1.000
_cell.length_c   1.000
_cell.angle_alpha   90.00
_cell.angle_beta   90.00
_cell.angle_gamma   90.00
#
_symmetry.space_group_name_H-M   'P 1'
#
loop_
_entity.id
_entity.type
_entity.pdbx_description
1 polymer ?
#
loop_
_entity_poly.entity_id
_entity_poly.type
_entity_poly.pdbx_seq_one_letter_code
_entity_poly.pdbx_strand_id
1 'polypeptide(L)'
;MSPEVHACERALQSAASDLYYISESDSPFEWFFIPADDLERANLSTGSLPDTPAAFASIMYAHEPNANLRHVLAKCANAGQVPLYQPGSDSDDSPGVRDDAISTPSFSYFSTSSASGSGININSSGSDDDFNASTPFHSRIQSIGEFFEPLMDEAASMGQHKQFRELRDRFCLLFGMDPTALSRCCVYRIGQREVGIYAVGIVPGEGIAGLKTLAIET
;
A
#
# COMPACT_ATOMS: atom_id res chain seq x y z
N MET A 1 -0.98 -1.66 -20.48
CA MET A 1 -0.63 -0.32 -19.97
C MET A 1 -0.71 0.68 -21.11
N SER A 2 -1.30 1.84 -20.85
CA SER A 2 -1.42 2.90 -21.86
C SER A 2 -0.07 3.60 -22.08
N PRO A 3 0.11 4.34 -23.20
CA PRO A 3 1.34 5.09 -23.46
C PRO A 3 1.62 6.17 -22.40
N GLU A 4 0.58 6.69 -21.74
CA GLU A 4 0.69 7.70 -20.69
C GLU A 4 1.33 7.11 -19.44
N VAL A 5 0.89 5.92 -19.01
CA VAL A 5 1.49 5.21 -17.89
C VAL A 5 2.97 4.91 -18.15
N HIS A 6 3.33 4.46 -19.35
CA HIS A 6 4.73 4.24 -19.73
C HIS A 6 5.57 5.52 -19.82
N ALA A 7 4.96 6.67 -20.12
CA ALA A 7 5.64 7.95 -20.08
C ALA A 7 5.94 8.36 -18.62
N CYS A 8 4.97 8.18 -17.72
CA CYS A 8 5.15 8.40 -16.28
C CYS A 8 6.23 7.49 -15.70
N GLU A 9 6.18 6.19 -16.00
CA GLU A 9 7.15 5.19 -15.56
C GLU A 9 8.58 5.61 -15.91
N ARG A 10 8.83 5.86 -17.20
CA ARG A 10 10.16 6.24 -17.68
C ARG A 10 10.65 7.55 -17.06
N ALA A 11 9.76 8.54 -16.93
CA ALA A 11 10.12 9.85 -16.39
C ALA A 11 10.47 9.77 -14.90
N LEU A 12 9.70 9.03 -14.09
CA LEU A 12 9.98 8.86 -12.66
C LEU A 12 11.17 7.94 -12.42
N GLN A 13 11.26 6.79 -13.09
CA GLN A 13 12.40 5.88 -12.96
C GLN A 13 13.72 6.55 -13.38
N SER A 14 13.73 7.33 -14.46
CA SER A 14 14.94 8.04 -14.90
C SER A 14 15.37 9.15 -13.93
N ALA A 15 14.44 9.77 -13.20
CA ALA A 15 14.79 10.77 -12.19
C ALA A 15 15.18 10.14 -10.84
N ALA A 16 14.68 8.93 -10.59
CA ALA A 16 14.96 8.14 -9.40
C ALA A 16 16.17 7.20 -9.55
N SER A 17 16.77 7.11 -10.75
CA SER A 17 17.94 6.29 -10.97
C SER A 17 19.09 6.78 -10.08
N ASP A 18 19.68 5.87 -9.33
CA ASP A 18 20.77 6.13 -8.38
C ASP A 18 20.38 7.02 -7.18
N LEU A 19 19.08 7.27 -6.95
CA LEU A 19 18.58 7.91 -5.73
C LEU A 19 18.28 6.86 -4.66
N TYR A 20 18.78 7.14 -3.46
CA TYR A 20 18.53 6.32 -2.26
C TYR A 20 17.85 7.17 -1.20
N TYR A 21 16.80 6.63 -0.59
CA TYR A 21 16.15 7.33 0.51
C TYR A 21 17.00 7.27 1.78
N ILE A 22 17.26 8.46 2.34
CA ILE A 22 18.17 8.64 3.47
C ILE A 22 17.51 8.11 4.75
N SER A 23 17.87 6.89 5.10
CA SER A 23 17.37 6.13 6.25
C SER A 23 18.40 5.05 6.60
N GLU A 24 18.21 4.30 7.69
CA GLU A 24 19.17 3.24 8.04
C GLU A 24 19.23 2.08 7.03
N SER A 25 18.24 1.96 6.13
CA SER A 25 18.18 0.88 5.13
C SER A 25 18.76 1.21 3.77
N ASP A 26 19.11 2.48 3.48
CA ASP A 26 19.56 2.95 2.16
C ASP A 26 18.81 2.28 0.99
N SER A 27 17.48 2.38 0.99
CA SER A 27 16.63 1.70 0.01
C SER A 27 16.44 2.53 -1.26
N PRO A 28 16.52 1.94 -2.47
CA PRO A 28 16.24 2.65 -3.70
C PRO A 28 14.73 2.97 -3.84
N PHE A 29 14.40 3.84 -4.78
CA PHE A 29 13.02 4.05 -5.20
C PHE A 29 12.64 3.06 -6.31
N GLU A 30 11.49 2.42 -6.15
CA GLU A 30 10.94 1.46 -7.09
C GLU A 30 9.63 1.97 -7.67
N TRP A 31 9.41 1.76 -8.97
CA TRP A 31 8.15 2.11 -9.62
C TRP A 31 7.03 1.13 -9.25
N PHE A 32 5.81 1.65 -9.17
CA PHE A 32 4.61 0.84 -9.11
C PHE A 32 3.42 1.49 -9.81
N PHE A 33 2.41 0.68 -10.12
CA PHE A 33 1.16 1.10 -10.74
C PHE A 33 -0.01 0.25 -10.22
N ILE A 34 -1.12 0.91 -9.89
CA ILE A 34 -2.40 0.31 -9.49
C ILE A 34 -3.43 0.72 -10.57
N PRO A 35 -3.91 -0.21 -11.40
CA PRO A 35 -4.92 0.05 -12.43
C PRO A 35 -6.24 0.59 -11.87
N ALA A 36 -6.93 1.41 -12.66
CA ALA A 36 -8.24 1.97 -12.32
C ALA A 36 -9.28 0.88 -11.99
N ASP A 37 -9.29 -0.23 -12.74
CA ASP A 37 -10.20 -1.35 -12.49
C ASP A 37 -10.05 -1.92 -11.06
N ASP A 38 -8.82 -1.94 -10.53
CA ASP A 38 -8.56 -2.44 -9.18
C ASP A 38 -9.04 -1.44 -8.12
N LEU A 39 -8.93 -0.14 -8.40
CA LEU A 39 -9.51 0.92 -7.56
C LEU A 39 -11.03 0.82 -7.52
N GLU A 40 -11.68 0.64 -8.68
CA GLU A 40 -13.14 0.51 -8.77
C GLU A 40 -13.63 -0.73 -8.02
N ARG A 41 -12.95 -1.88 -8.18
CA ARG A 41 -13.27 -3.10 -7.41
C ARG A 41 -13.07 -2.94 -5.90
N ALA A 42 -12.17 -2.04 -5.48
CA ALA A 42 -11.97 -1.68 -4.07
C ALA A 42 -12.97 -0.62 -3.57
N ASN A 43 -13.95 -0.19 -4.38
CA ASN A 43 -14.87 0.92 -4.11
C ASN A 43 -14.17 2.26 -3.87
N LEU A 44 -13.03 2.49 -4.54
CA LEU A 44 -12.30 3.75 -4.51
C LEU A 44 -12.61 4.56 -5.78
N SER A 45 -12.61 5.88 -5.64
CA SER A 45 -12.77 6.80 -6.76
C SER A 45 -11.51 6.80 -7.64
N THR A 46 -11.67 6.69 -8.95
CA THR A 46 -10.57 6.81 -9.92
C THR A 46 -10.10 8.26 -10.10
N GLY A 47 -10.89 9.23 -9.61
CA GLY A 47 -10.60 10.66 -9.73
C GLY A 47 -9.92 11.29 -8.51
N SER A 48 -9.74 10.54 -7.42
CA SER A 48 -9.14 11.05 -6.17
C SER A 48 -8.31 9.98 -5.47
N LEU A 49 -7.23 10.40 -4.79
CA LEU A 49 -6.43 9.49 -3.97
C LEU A 49 -7.18 9.09 -2.70
N PRO A 50 -6.88 7.93 -2.09
CA PRO A 50 -7.49 7.53 -0.82
C PRO A 50 -7.22 8.53 0.32
N ASP A 51 -8.27 9.01 0.98
CA ASP A 51 -8.16 10.05 2.02
C ASP A 51 -7.53 9.56 3.34
N THR A 52 -7.31 8.25 3.47
CA THR A 52 -6.70 7.66 4.67
C THR A 52 -5.55 6.71 4.29
N PRO A 53 -4.49 6.61 5.12
CA PRO A 53 -3.44 5.64 4.92
C PRO A 53 -3.95 4.19 4.92
N ALA A 54 -4.96 3.86 5.73
CA ALA A 54 -5.52 2.52 5.81
C ALA A 54 -6.25 2.11 4.52
N ALA A 55 -6.99 3.04 3.89
CA ALA A 55 -7.62 2.80 2.59
C ALA A 55 -6.59 2.57 1.49
N PHE A 56 -5.53 3.38 1.44
CA PHE A 56 -4.42 3.16 0.51
C PHE A 56 -3.69 1.84 0.80
N ALA A 57 -3.46 1.52 2.07
CA ALA A 57 -2.77 0.29 2.46
C ALA A 57 -3.53 -0.97 2.03
N SER A 58 -4.86 -0.94 2.15
CA SER A 58 -5.72 -2.06 1.72
C SER A 58 -5.55 -2.37 0.23
N ILE A 59 -5.59 -1.36 -0.64
CA ILE A 59 -5.43 -1.58 -2.08
C ILE A 59 -3.98 -1.93 -2.44
N MET A 60 -2.99 -1.21 -1.90
CA MET A 60 -1.57 -1.45 -2.19
C MET A 60 -1.11 -2.85 -1.74
N TYR A 61 -1.73 -3.44 -0.72
CA TYR A 61 -1.42 -4.78 -0.24
C TYR A 61 -1.46 -5.86 -1.34
N ALA A 62 -2.37 -5.73 -2.31
CA ALA A 62 -2.48 -6.67 -3.43
C ALA A 62 -1.39 -6.49 -4.49
N HIS A 63 -0.82 -5.29 -4.57
CA HIS A 63 0.19 -4.89 -5.57
C HIS A 63 1.62 -4.91 -5.04
N GLU A 64 1.80 -5.17 -3.74
CA GLU A 64 3.12 -5.16 -3.11
C GLU A 64 3.77 -6.55 -3.17
N PRO A 65 4.84 -6.76 -3.96
CA PRO A 65 5.56 -8.03 -3.98
C PRO A 65 6.40 -8.27 -2.71
N ASN A 66 6.83 -7.23 -2.00
CA ASN A 66 7.70 -7.38 -0.83
C ASN A 66 6.91 -7.84 0.40
N ALA A 67 7.21 -9.04 0.91
CA ALA A 67 6.52 -9.63 2.05
C ALA A 67 6.57 -8.76 3.34
N ASN A 68 7.67 -8.05 3.57
CA ASN A 68 7.81 -7.18 4.75
C ASN A 68 6.88 -5.97 4.62
N LEU A 69 6.87 -5.31 3.47
CA LEU A 69 5.94 -4.20 3.21
C LEU A 69 4.48 -4.66 3.22
N ARG A 70 4.16 -5.85 2.68
CA ARG A 70 2.81 -6.43 2.78
C ARG A 70 2.34 -6.58 4.23
N HIS A 71 3.23 -7.02 5.13
CA HIS A 71 2.89 -7.14 6.55
C HIS A 71 2.60 -5.77 7.19
N VAL A 72 3.39 -4.75 6.85
CA VAL A 72 3.19 -3.37 7.30
C VAL A 72 1.87 -2.80 6.77
N LEU A 73 1.58 -3.00 5.48
CA LEU A 73 0.30 -2.60 4.85
C LEU A 73 -0.90 -3.30 5.50
N ALA A 74 -0.80 -4.60 5.75
CA ALA A 74 -1.86 -5.37 6.40
C ALA A 74 -2.15 -4.86 7.82
N LYS A 75 -1.11 -4.57 8.60
CA LYS A 75 -1.26 -3.94 9.93
C LYS A 75 -1.95 -2.59 9.84
N CYS A 76 -1.58 -1.75 8.87
CA CYS A 76 -2.20 -0.44 8.65
C CYS A 76 -3.69 -0.55 8.35
N ALA A 77 -4.05 -1.41 7.40
CA ALA A 77 -5.44 -1.61 7.00
C ALA A 77 -6.29 -2.12 8.17
N ASN A 78 -5.78 -3.12 8.91
CA ASN A 78 -6.45 -3.67 10.10
C ASN A 78 -6.62 -2.62 11.21
N ALA A 79 -5.62 -1.78 11.45
CA ALA A 79 -5.70 -0.70 12.42
C ALA A 79 -6.78 0.34 12.05
N GLY A 80 -6.97 0.60 10.75
CA GLY A 80 -8.05 1.45 10.24
C GLY A 80 -9.37 0.73 10.02
N GLN A 81 -9.49 -0.56 10.39
CA GLN A 81 -10.68 -1.40 10.15
C GLN A 81 -11.11 -1.46 8.67
N VAL A 82 -10.15 -1.33 7.75
CA VAL A 82 -10.39 -1.42 6.31
C VAL A 82 -10.13 -2.87 5.88
N PRO A 83 -11.09 -3.57 5.25
CA PRO A 83 -10.87 -4.92 4.73
C PRO A 83 -9.79 -4.88 3.66
N LEU A 84 -8.91 -5.88 3.64
CA LEU A 84 -7.87 -5.99 2.60
C LEU A 84 -8.50 -6.28 1.25
N TYR A 85 -8.08 -5.51 0.24
CA TYR A 85 -8.44 -5.81 -1.13
C TYR A 85 -7.83 -7.14 -1.55
N GLN A 86 -8.68 -8.04 -2.04
CA GLN A 86 -8.26 -9.28 -2.68
C GLN A 86 -8.58 -9.10 -4.17
N PRO A 87 -7.58 -9.12 -5.06
CA PRO A 87 -7.85 -9.13 -6.48
C PRO A 87 -8.75 -10.35 -6.73
N GLY A 88 -9.84 -10.15 -7.47
CA GLY A 88 -10.74 -11.24 -7.83
C GLY A 88 -9.87 -12.38 -8.32
N SER A 89 -9.92 -13.52 -7.62
CA SER A 89 -9.43 -14.73 -8.26
C SER A 89 -10.41 -14.88 -9.40
N ASP A 90 -9.94 -14.59 -10.63
CA ASP A 90 -10.60 -15.06 -11.83
C ASP A 90 -10.55 -16.57 -11.68
N SER A 91 -11.50 -17.11 -10.92
CA SER A 91 -11.79 -18.52 -10.86
C SER A 91 -12.23 -18.82 -12.26
N ASP A 92 -11.24 -19.18 -13.08
CA ASP A 92 -11.37 -19.77 -14.40
C ASP A 92 -12.56 -20.71 -14.28
N ASP A 93 -13.68 -20.24 -14.80
CA ASP A 93 -14.93 -20.98 -14.90
C ASP A 93 -14.64 -22.03 -15.96
N SER A 94 -13.82 -23.01 -15.55
CA SER A 94 -13.33 -24.09 -16.37
C SER A 94 -14.60 -24.76 -16.89
N PRO A 95 -14.91 -24.61 -18.19
CA PRO A 95 -16.17 -25.10 -18.72
C PRO A 95 -16.21 -26.58 -18.39
N GLY A 96 -17.20 -26.96 -17.59
CA GLY A 96 -17.34 -28.29 -17.03
C GLY A 96 -17.06 -29.34 -18.10
N VAL A 97 -15.95 -30.06 -17.92
CA VAL A 97 -15.73 -31.31 -18.64
C VAL A 97 -16.86 -32.22 -18.18
N ARG A 98 -17.84 -32.38 -19.07
CA ARG A 98 -18.96 -33.30 -18.90
C ARG A 98 -18.41 -34.69 -18.66
N ASP A 99 -19.04 -35.35 -17.70
CA ASP A 99 -18.77 -36.69 -17.20
C ASP A 99 -18.49 -37.71 -18.31
N ASP A 100 -17.35 -38.41 -18.19
CA ASP A 100 -17.28 -39.82 -18.55
C ASP A 100 -16.91 -40.62 -17.30
N ALA A 101 -17.83 -41.48 -16.92
CA ALA A 101 -17.88 -42.20 -15.66
C ALA A 101 -16.71 -43.17 -15.48
N ILE A 102 -15.92 -42.98 -14.41
CA ILE A 102 -15.14 -44.07 -13.81
C ILE A 102 -15.53 -44.16 -12.34
N SER A 103 -16.24 -45.24 -12.03
CA SER A 103 -16.71 -45.62 -10.71
C SER A 103 -15.52 -45.97 -9.81
N THR A 104 -15.30 -45.20 -8.74
CA THR A 104 -14.40 -45.57 -7.63
C THR A 104 -15.16 -45.59 -6.30
N PRO A 105 -14.77 -46.48 -5.36
CA PRO A 105 -15.59 -46.82 -4.20
C PRO A 105 -15.55 -45.79 -3.07
N SER A 106 -16.70 -45.61 -2.42
CA SER A 106 -16.92 -44.75 -1.25
C SER A 106 -16.06 -45.15 -0.05
N PHE A 107 -15.38 -44.17 0.52
CA PHE A 107 -14.93 -44.19 1.91
C PHE A 107 -15.74 -43.16 2.71
N SER A 108 -16.58 -43.66 3.63
CA SER A 108 -17.30 -42.84 4.59
C SER A 108 -16.40 -42.51 5.78
N TYR A 109 -16.10 -41.22 5.99
CA TYR A 109 -15.54 -40.73 7.24
C TYR A 109 -16.58 -39.95 8.04
N PHE A 110 -16.47 -40.15 9.35
CA PHE A 110 -17.36 -39.78 10.43
C PHE A 110 -17.74 -38.30 10.49
N SER A 111 -19.03 -38.06 10.72
CA SER A 111 -19.55 -36.81 11.28
C SER A 111 -19.18 -36.70 12.77
N THR A 112 -18.57 -35.59 13.18
CA THR A 112 -18.53 -35.19 14.58
C THR A 112 -19.31 -33.90 14.77
N SER A 113 -20.45 -34.03 15.43
CA SER A 113 -21.27 -32.94 15.96
C SER A 113 -20.76 -32.55 17.34
N SER A 114 -20.51 -31.26 17.59
CA SER A 114 -20.43 -30.64 18.92
C SER A 114 -20.10 -29.15 18.74
N ALA A 115 -20.56 -28.19 19.54
CA ALA A 115 -21.65 -28.09 20.48
C ALA A 115 -21.84 -26.56 20.68
N SER A 116 -23.09 -26.11 20.68
CA SER A 116 -23.46 -24.76 21.10
C SER A 116 -23.26 -24.65 22.62
N GLY A 117 -22.22 -23.94 23.04
CA GLY A 117 -21.94 -23.61 24.44
C GLY A 117 -22.22 -22.14 24.71
N SER A 118 -23.45 -21.82 25.15
CA SER A 118 -23.75 -20.59 25.87
C SER A 118 -23.13 -20.66 27.27
N GLY A 119 -22.41 -19.61 27.67
CA GLY A 119 -22.03 -19.39 29.05
C GLY A 119 -20.65 -18.76 29.19
N ILE A 120 -20.59 -17.44 29.20
CA ILE A 120 -19.45 -16.73 29.80
C ILE A 120 -19.98 -15.88 30.96
N ASN A 121 -19.38 -16.22 32.10
CA ASN A 121 -19.63 -15.74 33.44
C ASN A 121 -18.98 -14.37 33.62
N ILE A 122 -19.76 -13.34 33.91
CA ILE A 122 -19.25 -11.99 34.25
C ILE A 122 -18.92 -12.04 35.74
N ASN A 123 -17.63 -12.21 36.06
CA ASN A 123 -17.03 -11.79 37.33
C ASN A 123 -15.51 -12.01 37.26
N SER A 124 -14.77 -10.94 37.00
CA SER A 124 -13.33 -10.85 37.30
C SER A 124 -13.00 -9.38 37.53
N SER A 125 -13.20 -8.94 38.76
CA SER A 125 -12.51 -7.81 39.35
C SER A 125 -11.07 -8.26 39.63
N GLY A 126 -10.15 -7.92 38.73
CA GLY A 126 -8.73 -8.18 38.86
C GLY A 126 -7.99 -7.00 38.27
N SER A 127 -7.48 -6.16 39.17
CA SER A 127 -6.50 -5.11 38.93
C SER A 127 -5.19 -5.68 38.35
N ASP A 128 -4.47 -4.80 37.66
CA ASP A 128 -3.08 -4.90 37.23
C ASP A 128 -2.85 -5.66 35.90
N ASP A 129 -2.97 -4.94 34.78
CA ASP A 129 -2.05 -5.00 33.61
C ASP A 129 -2.54 -4.06 32.48
N ASP A 130 -2.67 -2.76 32.76
CA ASP A 130 -2.93 -1.69 31.76
C ASP A 130 -1.65 -1.36 30.93
N PHE A 131 -0.92 -2.38 30.49
CA PHE A 131 0.22 -2.27 29.57
C PHE A 131 -0.13 -2.65 28.14
N ASN A 132 -1.41 -2.60 27.76
CA ASN A 132 -1.81 -2.64 26.35
C ASN A 132 -1.94 -1.24 25.74
N ALA A 133 -1.01 -0.33 26.09
CA ALA A 133 -0.76 0.85 25.28
C ALA A 133 0.02 0.41 24.04
N SER A 134 -0.64 -0.32 23.13
CA SER A 134 -0.10 -0.56 21.79
C SER A 134 0.19 0.82 21.22
N THR A 135 1.47 1.18 21.12
CA THR A 135 1.87 2.47 20.57
C THR A 135 1.15 2.65 19.24
N PRO A 136 0.44 3.77 19.03
CA PRO A 136 -0.41 3.94 17.87
C PRO A 136 0.41 3.69 16.60
N PHE A 137 -0.16 2.99 15.64
CA PHE A 137 0.49 2.76 14.35
C PHE A 137 0.67 4.12 13.65
N HIS A 138 1.91 4.57 13.42
CA HIS A 138 2.21 5.93 12.95
C HIS A 138 2.12 6.05 11.43
N SER A 139 0.91 6.00 10.88
CA SER A 139 0.69 6.28 9.46
C SER A 139 0.15 7.67 9.22
N ARG A 140 0.64 8.32 8.15
CA ARG A 140 0.21 9.66 7.77
C ARG A 140 0.29 9.89 6.27
N ILE A 141 -0.46 10.89 5.82
CA ILE A 141 -0.41 11.43 4.47
C ILE A 141 0.33 12.77 4.56
N GLN A 142 1.28 13.00 3.66
CA GLN A 142 2.03 14.24 3.56
C GLN A 142 1.93 14.81 2.15
N SER A 143 2.13 16.13 2.02
CA SER A 143 2.30 16.73 0.70
C SER A 143 3.65 16.35 0.09
N ILE A 144 3.75 16.38 -1.24
CA ILE A 144 5.03 16.21 -1.96
C ILE A 144 6.04 17.26 -1.47
N GLY A 145 5.61 18.51 -1.27
CA GLY A 145 6.46 19.59 -0.75
C GLY A 145 7.05 19.27 0.62
N GLU A 146 6.20 18.91 1.59
CA GLU A 146 6.61 18.55 2.96
C GLU A 146 7.57 17.35 2.97
N PHE A 147 7.35 16.36 2.11
CA PHE A 147 8.21 15.19 2.02
C PHE A 147 9.60 15.52 1.46
N PHE A 148 9.67 16.27 0.36
CA PHE A 148 10.96 16.58 -0.29
C PHE A 148 11.69 17.76 0.35
N GLU A 149 11.04 18.63 1.12
CA GLU A 149 11.66 19.78 1.78
C GLU A 149 12.96 19.45 2.51
N PRO A 150 12.99 18.48 3.46
CA PRO A 150 14.24 18.11 4.13
C PRO A 150 15.26 17.46 3.18
N LEU A 151 14.82 16.81 2.10
CA LEU A 151 15.70 16.12 1.15
C LEU A 151 16.38 17.07 0.16
N MET A 152 15.89 18.31 0.05
CA MET A 152 16.48 19.35 -0.80
C MET A 152 17.53 20.18 -0.09
N ASP A 153 17.66 20.03 1.24
CA ASP A 153 18.73 20.66 2.00
C ASP A 153 20.07 19.96 1.72
N GLU A 154 21.11 20.75 1.43
CA GLU A 154 22.41 20.20 1.06
C GLU A 154 23.04 19.39 2.19
N ALA A 155 22.88 19.82 3.44
CA ALA A 155 23.44 19.14 4.61
C ALA A 155 22.68 17.85 4.94
N ALA A 156 21.36 17.84 4.79
CA ALA A 156 20.54 16.66 5.04
C ALA A 156 20.61 15.61 3.93
N SER A 157 20.80 16.03 2.67
CA SER A 157 20.65 15.16 1.49
C SER A 157 21.83 14.24 1.18
N MET A 158 22.89 14.24 1.98
CA MET A 158 24.16 13.54 1.66
C MET A 158 24.69 13.84 0.24
N GLY A 159 24.46 15.06 -0.26
CA GLY A 159 24.87 15.49 -1.61
C GLY A 159 23.89 15.14 -2.74
N GLN A 160 22.76 14.49 -2.46
CA GLN A 160 21.74 14.11 -3.45
C GLN A 160 20.63 15.16 -3.65
N HIS A 161 20.72 16.35 -3.01
CA HIS A 161 19.68 17.38 -3.04
C HIS A 161 19.24 17.80 -4.45
N LYS A 162 20.14 17.78 -5.44
CA LYS A 162 19.82 18.15 -6.83
C LYS A 162 18.92 17.10 -7.49
N GLN A 163 19.23 15.83 -7.28
CA GLN A 163 18.46 14.70 -7.78
C GLN A 163 17.09 14.64 -7.10
N PHE A 164 17.02 14.86 -5.77
CA PHE A 164 15.73 14.97 -5.08
C PHE A 164 14.88 16.13 -5.59
N ARG A 165 15.51 17.28 -5.90
CA ARG A 165 14.83 18.41 -6.53
C ARG A 165 14.30 18.05 -7.93
N GLU A 166 15.11 17.41 -8.76
CA GLU A 166 14.67 16.93 -10.08
C GLU A 166 13.50 15.96 -9.95
N LEU A 167 13.60 14.97 -9.05
CA LEU A 167 12.54 14.00 -8.83
C LEU A 167 11.22 14.68 -8.42
N ARG A 168 11.27 15.60 -7.45
CA ARG A 168 10.12 16.41 -7.07
C ARG A 168 9.52 17.18 -8.26
N ASP A 169 10.37 17.83 -9.05
CA ASP A 169 9.93 18.62 -10.20
C ASP A 169 9.26 17.73 -11.27
N ARG A 170 9.71 16.47 -11.44
CA ARG A 170 9.03 15.49 -12.29
C ARG A 170 7.65 15.10 -11.77
N PHE A 171 7.50 14.86 -10.46
CA PHE A 171 6.18 14.63 -9.86
C PHE A 171 5.24 15.80 -10.11
N CYS A 172 5.71 17.03 -9.88
CA CYS A 172 4.92 18.24 -10.12
C CYS A 172 4.46 18.35 -11.58
N LEU A 173 5.36 18.09 -12.53
CA LEU A 173 5.10 18.15 -13.96
C LEU A 173 4.10 17.08 -14.42
N LEU A 174 4.28 15.83 -13.97
CA LEU A 174 3.46 14.70 -14.43
C LEU A 174 2.04 14.71 -13.86
N PHE A 175 1.90 15.07 -12.57
CA PHE A 175 0.61 14.99 -11.88
C PHE A 175 -0.10 16.33 -11.74
N GLY A 176 0.45 17.38 -12.36
CA GLY A 176 -0.19 18.70 -12.48
C GLY A 176 -0.31 19.41 -11.14
N MET A 177 0.78 19.50 -10.39
CA MET A 177 0.79 20.19 -9.11
C MET A 177 0.75 21.70 -9.28
N ASP A 178 -0.29 22.32 -8.72
CA ASP A 178 -0.01 23.43 -7.80
C ASP A 178 0.61 22.78 -6.54
N PRO A 179 1.82 23.17 -6.10
CA PRO A 179 2.50 22.55 -4.95
C PRO A 179 1.66 22.56 -3.64
N THR A 180 0.57 23.33 -3.60
CA THR A 180 -0.36 23.41 -2.47
C THR A 180 -1.58 22.48 -2.58
N ALA A 181 -1.85 21.89 -3.75
CA ALA A 181 -3.02 21.04 -3.98
C ALA A 181 -2.69 19.55 -3.79
N LEU A 182 -3.11 18.98 -2.65
CA LEU A 182 -3.01 17.53 -2.36
C LEU A 182 -3.90 16.64 -3.25
N SER A 183 -4.78 17.22 -4.05
CA SER A 183 -5.87 16.49 -4.70
C SER A 183 -5.44 15.49 -5.77
N ARG A 184 -4.21 15.58 -6.30
CA ARG A 184 -3.73 14.73 -7.40
C ARG A 184 -2.46 13.94 -7.11
N CYS A 185 -1.75 14.26 -6.04
CA CYS A 185 -0.54 13.56 -5.61
C CYS A 185 -0.26 13.82 -4.12
N CYS A 186 0.31 12.83 -3.46
CA CYS A 186 0.71 12.91 -2.06
C CYS A 186 1.77 11.85 -1.74
N VAL A 187 2.23 11.82 -0.50
CA VAL A 187 3.10 10.77 0.02
C VAL A 187 2.40 10.06 1.17
N TYR A 188 2.22 8.74 1.04
CA TYR A 188 1.80 7.89 2.15
C TYR A 188 3.02 7.37 2.89
N ARG A 189 3.07 7.59 4.20
CA ARG A 189 4.04 6.94 5.10
C ARG A 189 3.28 5.95 5.96
N ILE A 190 3.61 4.67 5.80
CA ILE A 190 2.87 3.57 6.41
C ILE A 190 3.85 2.69 7.18
N GLY A 191 3.75 2.69 8.51
CA GLY A 191 4.61 1.89 9.38
C GLY A 191 4.97 2.61 10.67
N GLN A 192 6.02 2.12 11.33
CA GLN A 192 6.57 2.77 12.53
C GLN A 192 8.09 2.67 12.54
N ARG A 193 8.63 1.45 12.69
CA ARG A 193 10.07 1.19 12.56
C ARG A 193 10.44 0.92 11.11
N GLU A 194 9.71 0.02 10.46
CA GLU A 194 9.77 -0.20 9.02
C GLU A 194 8.64 0.62 8.39
N VAL A 195 9.01 1.67 7.66
CA VAL A 195 8.08 2.63 7.07
C VAL A 195 8.13 2.47 5.56
N GLY A 196 7.03 1.98 4.98
CA GLY A 196 6.79 2.05 3.55
C GLY A 196 6.45 3.48 3.16
N ILE A 197 7.20 4.04 2.23
CA ILE A 197 6.99 5.40 1.71
C ILE A 197 6.52 5.27 0.27
N TYR A 198 5.37 5.85 -0.04
CA TYR A 198 4.75 5.79 -1.36
C TYR A 198 4.44 7.20 -1.86
N ALA A 199 5.27 7.71 -2.78
CA ALA A 199 5.00 8.97 -3.48
C ALA A 199 4.13 8.67 -4.70
N VAL A 200 2.87 9.11 -4.64
CA VAL A 200 1.83 8.72 -5.61
C VAL A 200 1.26 9.92 -6.36
N GLY A 201 0.73 9.64 -7.54
CA GLY A 201 -0.14 10.54 -8.28
C GLY A 201 -1.19 9.80 -9.11
N ILE A 202 -2.25 10.50 -9.48
CA ILE A 202 -3.32 9.97 -10.31
C ILE A 202 -2.96 10.15 -11.78
N VAL A 203 -3.00 9.06 -12.54
CA VAL A 203 -3.01 9.09 -14.01
C VAL A 203 -4.48 9.05 -14.46
N PRO A 204 -5.04 10.13 -15.04
CA PRO A 204 -6.48 10.24 -15.30
C PRO A 204 -7.03 9.09 -16.12
N GLY A 205 -8.03 8.39 -15.59
CA GLY A 205 -8.67 7.25 -16.26
C GLY A 205 -7.85 5.96 -16.27
N GLU A 206 -6.60 5.98 -15.82
CA GLU A 206 -5.69 4.82 -15.86
C GLU A 206 -5.47 4.22 -14.47
N GLY A 207 -5.37 5.05 -13.42
CA GLY A 207 -5.21 4.58 -12.05
C GLY A 207 -4.23 5.41 -11.22
N ILE A 208 -3.61 4.77 -10.22
CA ILE A 208 -2.59 5.38 -9.35
C ILE A 208 -1.22 4.89 -9.77
N ALA A 209 -0.27 5.82 -9.93
CA ALA A 209 1.11 5.51 -10.26
C ALA A 209 2.06 6.23 -9.31
N GLY A 210 3.27 5.69 -9.13
CA GLY A 210 4.21 6.33 -8.22
C GLY A 210 5.53 5.62 -8.04
N LEU A 211 6.28 6.12 -7.08
CA LEU A 211 7.49 5.50 -6.57
C LEU A 211 7.27 5.07 -5.12
N LYS A 212 7.84 3.93 -4.76
CA LYS A 212 7.87 3.44 -3.39
C LYS A 212 9.30 3.23 -2.93
N THR A 213 9.52 3.31 -1.63
CA THR A 213 10.78 2.95 -0.99
C THR A 213 10.53 2.48 0.44
N LEU A 214 11.56 1.94 1.09
CA LEU A 214 11.51 1.47 2.47
C LEU A 214 12.47 2.32 3.29
N ALA A 215 11.98 2.80 4.43
CA ALA A 215 12.79 3.46 5.44
C ALA A 215 12.79 2.67 6.74
N ILE A 216 13.93 2.65 7.43
CA ILE A 216 14.02 2.23 8.82
C ILE A 216 14.20 3.48 9.69
N GLU A 217 13.31 3.66 10.66
CA GLU A 217 13.28 4.77 11.62
C GLU A 217 13.42 4.21 13.05
N THR A 218 14.28 4.81 13.88
CA THR A 218 14.57 4.41 15.27
C THR A 218 13.96 5.34 16.30
#